data_AF-A0A9E5KNU2-F1
#
_entry.id   AF-A0A9E5KNU2-F1
#
_cell.length_a   1.000
_cell.length_b   1.000
_cell.length_c   1.000
_cell.angle_alpha   90.00
_cell.angle_beta   90.00
_cell.angle_gamma   90.00
#
_symmetry.space_group_name_H-M   'P 1'
#
loop_
_entity.id
_entity.type
_entity.pdbx_description
1 polymer ?
#
loop_
_entity_poly.entity_id
_entity_poly.type
_entity_poly.pdbx_seq_one_letter_code
_entity_poly.pdbx_strand_id
1 'polypeptide(L)'
;MTTIPRVVILTVSDRCSRGETVDTSGPTLQALAMQHLGATIAHAECLPDDMEALAQFFAHWSEESHTIDLILSTGGTGLAPRDITPEALRTVMHREHTGLMDLSRLRCLQKTPRTFLSRGIAGTINRT
;
A
#
# COMPACT_ATOMS: atom_id res chain seq x y z
N MET A 1 -9.39 1.44 -23.43
CA MET A 1 -8.45 0.38 -23.06
C MET A 1 -9.00 -0.28 -21.82
N THR A 2 -9.54 -1.49 -21.94
CA THR A 2 -10.32 -2.20 -20.91
C THR A 2 -9.56 -3.42 -20.43
N THR A 3 -8.42 -3.20 -19.77
CA THR A 3 -7.69 -4.28 -19.10
C THR A 3 -8.12 -4.33 -17.64
N ILE A 4 -8.39 -5.54 -17.14
CA ILE A 4 -8.67 -5.79 -15.72
C ILE A 4 -7.38 -5.49 -14.93
N PRO A 5 -7.39 -4.54 -13.97
CA PRO A 5 -6.19 -4.21 -13.21
C PRO A 5 -5.67 -5.41 -12.42
N ARG A 6 -4.36 -5.66 -12.48
CA ARG A 6 -3.66 -6.66 -11.66
C ARG A 6 -3.10 -5.96 -10.43
N VAL A 7 -3.61 -6.33 -9.26
CA VAL A 7 -3.33 -5.63 -8.01
C VAL A 7 -2.56 -6.53 -7.05
N VAL A 8 -1.55 -5.96 -6.39
CA VAL A 8 -0.87 -6.57 -5.24
C VAL A 8 -1.30 -5.87 -3.97
N ILE A 9 -1.58 -6.65 -2.92
CA ILE A 9 -1.95 -6.12 -1.60
C ILE A 9 -0.82 -6.36 -0.61
N LEU A 10 -0.45 -5.33 0.13
CA LEU A 10 0.55 -5.41 1.19
C LEU A 10 -0.05 -4.97 2.53
N THR A 11 -0.03 -5.86 3.51
CA THR A 11 -0.24 -5.49 4.90
C THR A 11 1.12 -5.25 5.55
N VAL A 12 1.29 -4.10 6.22
CA VAL A 12 2.47 -3.77 7.00
C VAL A 12 2.09 -3.77 8.47
N SER A 13 2.51 -4.79 9.20
CA SER A 13 2.34 -4.86 10.65
C SER A 13 3.27 -5.88 11.27
N ASP A 14 4.09 -5.40 12.21
CA ASP A 14 4.88 -6.23 13.12
C ASP A 14 4.08 -7.33 13.82
N ARG A 15 2.85 -7.05 14.26
CA ARG A 15 2.03 -8.02 15.01
C ARG A 15 1.42 -9.06 14.07
N CYS A 16 0.89 -8.63 12.91
CA CYS A 16 0.30 -9.56 11.96
C CYS A 16 1.38 -10.48 11.35
N SER A 17 2.56 -9.95 11.03
CA SER A 17 3.66 -10.74 10.45
C SER A 17 4.20 -11.79 11.41
N ARG A 18 4.13 -11.55 12.73
CA ARG A 18 4.46 -12.54 13.78
C ARG A 18 3.29 -13.46 14.17
N GLY A 19 2.11 -13.28 13.59
CA GLY A 19 0.90 -14.06 13.94
C GLY A 19 0.31 -13.72 15.32
N GLU A 20 0.72 -12.61 15.93
CA GLU A 20 0.20 -12.15 17.24
C GLU A 20 -1.23 -11.58 17.10
N THR A 21 -1.61 -11.18 15.90
CA THR A 21 -2.97 -10.72 15.58
C THR A 21 -3.34 -11.09 14.14
N VAL A 22 -4.63 -11.19 13.87
CA VAL A 22 -5.15 -11.55 12.55
C VAL A 22 -5.20 -10.30 11.68
N ASP A 23 -4.65 -10.40 10.47
CA ASP A 23 -4.81 -9.35 9.46
C ASP A 23 -6.26 -9.31 8.95
N THR A 24 -6.96 -8.24 9.31
CA THR A 24 -8.30 -7.94 8.78
C THR A 24 -8.27 -6.88 7.68
N SER A 25 -7.17 -6.14 7.55
CA SER A 25 -7.07 -5.00 6.62
C SER A 25 -6.69 -5.44 5.21
N GLY A 26 -5.74 -6.37 5.07
CA GLY A 26 -5.36 -6.94 3.78
C GLY A 26 -6.54 -7.57 3.05
N PRO A 27 -7.28 -8.52 3.66
CA PRO A 27 -8.49 -9.10 3.04
C PRO A 27 -9.56 -8.06 2.70
N THR A 28 -9.72 -7.02 3.53
CA THR A 28 -10.67 -5.93 3.25
C THR A 28 -10.24 -5.13 2.02
N LEU A 29 -8.95 -4.79 1.88
CA LEU A 29 -8.43 -4.11 0.69
C LEU A 29 -8.58 -4.96 -0.57
N GLN A 30 -8.33 -6.27 -0.49
CA GLN A 30 -8.57 -7.20 -1.60
C GLN A 30 -10.03 -7.13 -2.07
N ALA A 31 -10.98 -7.25 -1.14
CA ALA A 31 -12.41 -7.19 -1.44
C ALA A 31 -12.80 -5.85 -2.08
N LEU A 32 -12.31 -4.72 -1.53
CA LEU A 32 -12.59 -3.39 -2.08
C LEU A 32 -12.00 -3.20 -3.48
N ALA A 33 -10.78 -3.68 -3.73
CA ALA A 33 -10.16 -3.60 -5.05
C ALA A 33 -10.94 -4.43 -6.08
N MET A 34 -11.32 -5.65 -5.75
CA MET A 34 -12.16 -6.49 -6.62
C MET A 34 -13.51 -5.83 -6.89
N GLN A 35 -14.18 -5.31 -5.85
CA GLN A 35 -15.51 -4.72 -5.96
C GLN A 35 -15.53 -3.40 -6.74
N HIS A 36 -14.58 -2.50 -6.48
CA HIS A 36 -14.63 -1.14 -7.01
C HIS A 36 -13.77 -0.92 -8.25
N LEU A 37 -12.73 -1.74 -8.47
CA LEU A 37 -11.84 -1.63 -9.62
C LEU A 37 -12.03 -2.78 -10.62
N GLY A 38 -12.81 -3.80 -10.27
CA GLY A 38 -12.90 -5.04 -11.05
C GLY A 38 -11.58 -5.79 -11.12
N ALA A 39 -10.69 -5.56 -10.15
CA ALA A 39 -9.31 -6.03 -10.18
C ALA A 39 -9.16 -7.54 -10.01
N THR A 40 -8.07 -8.09 -10.54
CA THR A 40 -7.55 -9.42 -10.18
C THR A 40 -6.45 -9.24 -9.13
N ILE A 41 -6.57 -9.92 -7.99
CA ILE A 41 -5.51 -9.92 -6.97
C ILE A 41 -4.41 -10.88 -7.42
N ALA A 42 -3.26 -10.33 -7.80
CA ALA A 42 -2.11 -11.11 -8.25
C ALA A 42 -1.31 -11.70 -7.07
N HIS A 43 -1.26 -10.96 -5.95
CA HIS A 43 -0.56 -11.37 -4.73
C HIS A 43 -1.10 -10.62 -3.51
N ALA A 44 -0.96 -11.23 -2.35
CA ALA A 44 -1.21 -10.60 -1.07
C ALA A 44 -0.22 -11.10 -0.02
N GLU A 45 0.38 -10.17 0.74
CA GLU A 45 1.40 -10.51 1.72
C GLU A 45 1.33 -9.61 2.96
N CYS A 46 1.82 -10.11 4.09
CA CYS A 46 1.98 -9.35 5.32
C CYS A 46 3.46 -9.30 5.71
N LEU A 47 4.03 -8.10 5.81
CA LEU A 47 5.41 -7.85 6.20
C LEU A 47 5.50 -7.05 7.52
N PRO A 48 6.59 -7.18 8.29
CA PRO A 48 6.87 -6.30 9.42
C PRO A 48 7.21 -4.88 8.96
N ASP A 49 7.27 -3.95 9.92
CA ASP A 49 7.77 -2.59 9.70
C ASP A 49 9.30 -2.61 9.60
N ASP A 50 9.80 -3.07 8.45
CA ASP A 50 11.22 -3.21 8.11
C ASP A 50 11.56 -2.48 6.80
N MET A 51 12.58 -1.62 6.84
CA MET A 51 12.89 -0.70 5.74
C MET A 51 13.29 -1.43 4.47
N GLU A 52 14.15 -2.42 4.59
CA GLU A 52 14.71 -3.15 3.45
C GLU A 52 13.66 -4.09 2.86
N ALA A 53 12.93 -4.84 3.70
CA ALA A 53 11.88 -5.75 3.25
C ALA A 53 10.77 -5.00 2.48
N LEU A 54 10.33 -3.85 3.00
CA LEU A 54 9.28 -3.05 2.34
C LEU A 54 9.78 -2.47 1.01
N ALA A 55 10.99 -1.91 0.96
CA ALA A 55 11.56 -1.36 -0.27
C ALA A 55 11.75 -2.45 -1.35
N GLN A 56 12.27 -3.62 -0.95
CA GLN A 56 12.42 -4.77 -1.84
C GLN A 56 11.08 -5.27 -2.35
N PHE A 57 10.05 -5.34 -1.49
CA PHE A 57 8.71 -5.74 -1.91
C PHE A 57 8.15 -4.80 -2.99
N PHE A 58 8.21 -3.49 -2.77
CA PHE A 58 7.71 -2.51 -3.75
C PHE A 58 8.49 -2.57 -5.06
N ALA A 59 9.81 -2.70 -5.02
CA ALA A 59 10.63 -2.84 -6.23
C ALA A 59 10.30 -4.12 -7.00
N HIS A 60 10.29 -5.26 -6.30
CA HIS A 60 10.05 -6.58 -6.89
C HIS A 60 8.71 -6.66 -7.61
N TRP A 61 7.62 -6.30 -6.93
CA TRP A 61 6.29 -6.35 -7.53
C TRP A 61 6.04 -5.30 -8.61
N SER A 62 6.95 -4.33 -8.74
CA SER A 62 6.93 -3.32 -9.82
C SER A 62 7.89 -3.66 -10.98
N GLU A 63 8.53 -4.84 -10.98
CA GLU A 63 9.30 -5.31 -12.14
C GLU A 63 8.36 -5.63 -13.31
N GLU A 64 8.81 -5.32 -14.54
CA GLU A 64 8.00 -5.51 -15.75
C GLU A 64 7.55 -6.97 -15.96
N SER A 65 8.33 -7.93 -15.44
CA SER A 65 8.06 -9.37 -15.48
C SER A 65 6.75 -9.77 -14.78
N HIS A 66 6.31 -9.04 -13.75
CA HIS A 66 5.10 -9.36 -12.98
C HIS A 66 3.82 -8.79 -13.57
N THR A 67 3.92 -7.75 -14.41
CA THR A 67 2.79 -7.05 -15.03
C THR A 67 1.75 -6.58 -13.98
N ILE A 68 2.19 -5.86 -12.96
CA ILE A 68 1.32 -5.31 -11.90
C ILE A 68 0.95 -3.87 -12.23
N ASP A 69 -0.34 -3.56 -12.15
CA ASP A 69 -0.87 -2.22 -12.46
C ASP A 69 -1.00 -1.34 -11.22
N LEU A 70 -1.08 -1.94 -10.02
CA LEU A 70 -1.27 -1.21 -8.76
C LEU A 70 -0.83 -2.04 -7.56
N ILE A 71 -0.11 -1.41 -6.63
CA ILE A 71 0.15 -1.93 -5.29
C ILE A 71 -0.65 -1.11 -4.27
N LEU A 72 -1.45 -1.77 -3.45
CA LEU A 72 -2.16 -1.13 -2.33
C LEU A 72 -1.59 -1.63 -1.01
N SER A 73 -1.11 -0.73 -0.16
CA SER A 73 -0.62 -1.06 1.17
C SER A 73 -1.54 -0.56 2.29
N THR A 74 -1.52 -1.25 3.42
CA THR A 74 -2.18 -0.85 4.67
C THR A 74 -1.27 -1.06 5.87
N GLY A 75 -1.21 -0.08 6.77
CA GLY A 75 -0.30 -0.10 7.93
C GLY A 75 0.96 0.73 7.72
N GLY A 76 1.75 0.93 8.79
CA GLY A 76 3.06 1.58 8.78
C GLY A 76 3.10 3.04 8.28
N THR A 77 1.98 3.75 8.19
CA THR A 77 1.90 5.15 7.72
C THR A 77 1.57 6.18 8.81
N GLY A 78 1.48 5.80 10.08
CA GLY A 78 1.18 6.72 11.18
C GLY A 78 2.42 7.48 11.68
N LEU A 79 2.38 7.94 12.93
CA LEU A 79 3.48 8.64 13.59
C LEU A 79 4.20 7.77 14.64
N ALA A 80 3.91 6.47 14.71
CA ALA A 80 4.63 5.60 15.62
C ALA A 80 6.11 5.48 15.18
N PRO A 81 7.06 5.28 16.10
CA PRO A 81 8.48 5.21 15.75
C PRO A 81 8.85 4.14 14.72
N ARG A 82 8.02 3.11 14.59
CA ARG A 82 8.19 2.03 13.61
C ARG A 82 7.42 2.24 12.31
N ASP A 83 6.50 3.19 12.24
CA ASP A 83 5.76 3.45 11.01
C ASP A 83 6.74 4.01 9.96
N ILE A 84 7.13 3.19 8.98
CA ILE A 84 8.18 3.54 8.01
C ILE A 84 7.81 3.21 6.56
N THR A 85 6.57 2.81 6.28
CA THR A 85 6.12 2.46 4.92
C THR A 85 6.33 3.60 3.92
N PRO A 86 6.01 4.89 4.24
CA PRO A 86 6.27 5.99 3.31
C PRO A 86 7.76 6.16 2.99
N GLU A 87 8.63 6.01 3.99
CA GLU A 87 10.08 6.12 3.83
C GLU A 87 10.62 5.01 2.94
N ALA A 88 10.22 3.76 3.18
CA ALA A 88 10.61 2.61 2.37
C ALA A 88 10.16 2.77 0.91
N LEU A 89 8.88 3.12 0.70
CA LEU A 89 8.34 3.34 -0.64
C LEU A 89 9.08 4.47 -1.38
N ARG A 90 9.46 5.55 -0.69
CA ARG A 90 10.18 6.68 -1.30
C ARG A 90 11.57 6.28 -1.83
N THR A 91 12.20 5.24 -1.28
CA THR A 91 13.53 4.80 -1.76
C THR A 91 13.51 4.20 -3.17
N VAL A 92 12.36 3.70 -3.62
CA VAL A 92 12.19 3.03 -4.92
C VAL A 92 11.23 3.77 -5.86
N MET A 93 10.52 4.79 -5.38
CA MET A 93 9.55 5.56 -6.15
C MET A 93 10.22 6.43 -7.23
N HIS A 94 9.74 6.37 -8.47
CA HIS A 94 10.26 7.18 -9.57
C HIS A 94 9.61 8.56 -9.66
N ARG A 95 8.30 8.63 -9.38
CA ARG A 95 7.54 9.88 -9.44
C ARG A 95 6.43 9.87 -8.40
N GLU A 96 6.45 10.85 -7.51
CA GLU A 96 5.43 11.03 -6.48
C GLU A 96 4.18 11.71 -7.05
N HIS A 97 3.01 11.28 -6.56
CA HIS A 97 1.71 11.89 -6.82
C HIS A 97 1.09 12.35 -5.50
N THR A 98 1.59 13.47 -4.98
CA THR A 98 1.15 14.06 -3.70
C THR A 98 -0.36 14.30 -3.61
N GLY A 99 -0.98 14.83 -4.68
CA GLY A 99 -2.40 15.18 -4.69
C GLY A 99 -3.36 14.00 -4.46
N LEU A 100 -2.95 12.76 -4.70
CA LEU A 100 -3.80 11.59 -4.49
C LEU A 100 -3.99 11.34 -2.98
N MET A 101 -2.91 11.47 -2.20
CA MET A 101 -2.97 11.27 -0.76
C MET A 101 -3.57 12.47 -0.04
N ASP A 102 -3.42 13.68 -0.56
CA ASP A 102 -4.15 14.86 -0.05
C ASP A 102 -5.67 14.69 -0.21
N LEU A 103 -6.11 14.25 -1.40
CA LEU A 103 -7.52 13.96 -1.64
C LEU A 103 -8.03 12.85 -0.70
N SER A 104 -7.25 11.79 -0.49
CA SER A 104 -7.58 10.71 0.45
C SER A 104 -7.81 11.23 1.87
N ARG A 105 -6.90 12.08 2.37
CA ARG A 105 -7.05 12.71 3.70
C ARG A 105 -8.29 13.59 3.78
N LEU A 106 -8.53 14.43 2.77
CA LEU A 106 -9.72 15.30 2.74
C LEU A 106 -11.03 14.48 2.73
N ARG A 107 -11.07 13.34 2.03
CA ARG A 107 -12.23 12.44 2.04
C ARG A 107 -12.41 11.74 3.39
N CYS A 108 -11.30 11.34 4.02
CA CYS A 108 -11.33 10.70 5.34
C CYS A 108 -11.64 11.66 6.49
N LEU A 109 -11.43 12.97 6.31
CA LEU A 109 -11.68 13.98 7.34
C LEU A 109 -13.13 13.98 7.85
N GLN A 110 -14.08 13.69 6.96
CA GLN A 110 -15.50 13.57 7.32
C GLN A 110 -15.77 12.41 8.30
N LYS A 111 -14.91 11.39 8.31
CA LYS A 111 -15.00 10.24 9.21
C LYS A 111 -14.17 10.42 10.47
N THR A 112 -12.96 10.99 10.34
CA THR A 112 -12.07 11.20 11.48
C THR A 112 -11.07 12.33 11.25
N PRO A 113 -10.92 13.28 12.21
CA PRO A 113 -9.90 14.32 12.12
C PRO A 113 -8.48 13.76 12.22
N ARG A 114 -8.30 12.53 12.72
CA ARG A 114 -6.99 11.87 12.85
C ARG A 114 -6.37 11.50 11.50
N THR A 115 -7.10 11.62 10.39
CA THR A 115 -6.58 11.31 9.05
C THR A 115 -5.32 12.11 8.68
N PHE A 116 -5.17 13.32 9.22
CA PHE A 116 -3.98 14.17 9.02
C PHE A 116 -2.72 13.64 9.71
N LEU A 117 -2.82 12.68 10.62
CA LEU A 117 -1.66 12.03 11.25
C LEU A 117 -1.02 10.97 10.34
N SER A 118 -1.74 10.51 9.31
CA SER A 118 -1.13 9.60 8.34
C SER A 118 -0.12 10.36 7.47
N ARG A 119 0.97 9.68 7.14
CA ARG A 119 2.06 10.12 6.25
C ARG A 119 2.12 9.31 4.95
N GLY A 120 1.08 8.54 4.64
CA GLY A 120 1.02 7.71 3.44
C GLY A 120 1.29 8.52 2.16
N ILE A 121 2.02 7.95 1.21
CA ILE A 121 2.36 8.57 -0.08
C ILE A 121 1.86 7.68 -1.22
N ALA A 122 1.79 8.25 -2.42
CA ALA A 122 1.45 7.54 -3.64
C ALA A 122 2.32 8.04 -4.79
N GLY A 123 2.52 7.21 -5.80
CA GLY A 123 3.36 7.52 -6.95
C GLY A 123 3.51 6.29 -7.85
N THR A 124 4.45 6.37 -8.79
CA THR A 124 4.70 5.29 -9.75
C THR A 124 6.11 4.71 -9.59
N ILE A 125 6.22 3.40 -9.80
CA ILE A 125 7.48 2.67 -9.97
C ILE A 125 7.37 1.93 -11.29
N ASN A 126 8.26 2.19 -12.25
CA ASN A 126 8.15 1.66 -13.62
C ASN A 126 6.75 1.91 -14.25
N ARG A 127 5.96 0.85 -14.42
CA ARG A 127 4.61 0.85 -14.99
C ARG A 127 3.51 0.56 -13.95
N THR A 128 3.88 0.50 -12.67
CA THR A 128 3.04 0.21 -11.51
C THR A 128 2.76 1.48 -10.69
#